data_AF-A0A9J6AWH3-F1
#
_entry.id   AF-A0A9J6AWH3-F1
#
_cell.length_a   1.000
_cell.length_b   1.000
_cell.length_c   1.000
_cell.angle_alpha   90.00
_cell.angle_beta   90.00
_cell.angle_gamma   90.00
#
_symmetry.space_group_name_H-M   'P 1'
#
loop_
_entity.id
_entity.type
_entity.pdbx_description
1 polymer ?
#
loop_
_entity_poly.entity_id
_entity_poly.type
_entity_poly.pdbx_seq_one_letter_code
_entity_poly.pdbx_strand_id
1 'polypeptide(L)'
;MASTKVKIPTIDFCNLELKPNTPQWESIKVQVFEALKEFGCFEAIYDKVPNEIREGMFDYLKEPLREQKGDVICQSPLFALAVNI
;
A
#
# COMPACT_ATOMS: atom_id res chain seq x y z
N MET A 1 -2.56 -1.73 -28.10
CA MET A 1 -2.09 -2.30 -26.82
C MET A 1 -3.31 -2.53 -25.94
N ALA A 2 -3.77 -3.77 -25.79
CA ALA A 2 -4.91 -4.07 -24.93
C ALA A 2 -4.45 -3.92 -23.46
N SER A 3 -5.08 -3.02 -22.70
CA SER A 3 -4.88 -2.94 -21.25
C SER A 3 -5.59 -4.14 -20.62
N THR A 4 -4.83 -5.19 -20.33
CA THR A 4 -5.34 -6.32 -19.53
C THR A 4 -5.47 -5.84 -18.08
N LYS A 5 -6.70 -5.83 -17.56
CA LYS A 5 -6.97 -5.45 -16.18
C LYS A 5 -6.39 -6.51 -15.24
N VAL A 6 -5.17 -6.28 -14.76
CA VAL A 6 -4.53 -7.12 -13.73
C VAL A 6 -5.37 -6.98 -12.46
N LYS A 7 -5.88 -8.10 -11.97
CA LYS A 7 -6.55 -8.15 -10.67
C LYS A 7 -5.46 -8.34 -9.62
N ILE A 8 -5.26 -7.31 -8.79
CA ILE A 8 -4.36 -7.37 -7.65
C ILE A 8 -4.99 -8.32 -6.61
N PRO A 9 -4.20 -9.17 -5.93
CA PRO A 9 -4.70 -10.03 -4.87
C PRO A 9 -5.28 -9.22 -3.71
N THR A 10 -6.44 -9.65 -3.21
CA THR A 10 -7.08 -9.08 -2.03
C THR A 10 -6.93 -10.04 -0.85
N ILE A 11 -6.46 -9.54 0.29
CA ILE A 11 -6.17 -10.32 1.49
C ILE A 11 -7.05 -9.81 2.63
N ASP A 12 -7.76 -10.72 3.28
CA ASP A 12 -8.66 -10.41 4.39
C ASP A 12 -7.94 -10.49 5.74
N PHE A 13 -7.88 -9.36 6.44
CA PHE A 13 -7.30 -9.21 7.78
C PHE A 13 -8.36 -9.02 8.86
N CYS A 14 -9.66 -9.16 8.57
CA CYS A 14 -10.75 -8.96 9.52
C CYS A 14 -10.85 -10.06 10.58
N ASN A 15 -10.11 -11.16 10.40
CA ASN A 15 -10.10 -12.24 11.37
C ASN A 15 -9.50 -11.77 12.71
N LEU A 16 -10.34 -11.75 13.75
CA LEU A 16 -9.97 -11.33 15.11
C LEU A 16 -8.88 -12.23 15.74
N GLU A 17 -8.66 -13.43 15.19
CA GLU A 17 -7.72 -14.44 15.69
C GLU A 17 -6.36 -14.45 14.97
N LEU A 18 -5.99 -13.34 14.29
CA LEU A 18 -4.63 -13.10 13.78
C LEU A 18 -3.62 -12.84 14.90
N LYS A 19 -3.50 -13.81 15.82
CA LYS A 19 -2.50 -13.84 16.86
C LYS A 19 -1.23 -14.50 16.31
N PRO A 20 -0.04 -14.09 16.77
CA PRO A 20 1.20 -14.77 16.43
C PRO A 20 1.10 -16.26 16.73
N ASN A 21 1.67 -17.09 15.85
CA ASN A 21 1.72 -18.55 15.98
C ASN A 21 0.38 -19.29 15.79
N THR A 22 -0.66 -18.65 15.24
CA THR A 22 -1.86 -19.37 14.79
C THR A 22 -1.73 -19.82 13.34
N PRO A 23 -2.36 -20.94 12.94
CA PRO A 23 -2.38 -21.37 11.53
C PRO A 23 -2.89 -20.29 10.56
N GLN A 24 -3.84 -19.47 11.01
CA GLN A 24 -4.40 -18.36 10.27
C GLN A 24 -3.36 -17.26 10.04
N TRP A 25 -2.56 -16.93 11.05
CA TRP A 25 -1.45 -15.99 10.93
C TRP A 25 -0.39 -16.47 9.94
N GLU A 26 -0.02 -17.75 10.01
CA GLU A 26 0.92 -18.34 9.04
C GLU A 26 0.37 -18.30 7.61
N SER A 27 -0.92 -18.60 7.43
CA SER A 27 -1.58 -18.54 6.12
C SER A 27 -1.60 -17.12 5.54
N ILE A 28 -1.88 -16.09 6.34
CA ILE A 28 -1.85 -14.69 5.89
C ILE A 28 -0.44 -14.25 5.51
N LYS A 29 0.59 -14.65 6.27
CA LYS A 29 1.98 -14.36 5.91
C LYS A 29 2.36 -14.93 4.55
N VAL A 30 1.95 -16.18 4.28
CA VAL A 30 2.18 -16.80 2.96
C VAL A 30 1.50 -16.01 1.86
N GLN A 31 0.22 -15.67 2.02
CA GLN A 31 -0.53 -14.87 1.04
C GLN A 31 0.11 -13.50 0.77
N VAL A 32 0.53 -12.80 1.83
CA VAL A 32 1.23 -11.50 1.71
C VAL A 32 2.54 -11.66 0.96
N PHE A 33 3.33 -12.68 1.31
CA PHE A 33 4.63 -12.90 0.68
C PHE A 33 4.49 -13.24 -0.81
N GLU A 34 3.53 -14.09 -1.18
CA GLU A 34 3.26 -14.44 -2.57
C GLU A 34 2.76 -13.23 -3.37
N ALA A 35 1.84 -12.44 -2.81
CA ALA A 35 1.34 -11.24 -3.45
C ALA A 35 2.44 -10.19 -3.69
N LEU A 36 3.32 -9.98 -2.72
CA LEU A 36 4.45 -9.07 -2.88
C LEU A 36 5.48 -9.59 -3.89
N LYS A 37 5.72 -10.90 -3.92
CA LYS A 37 6.65 -11.51 -4.86
C LYS A 37 6.17 -11.42 -6.31
N GLU A 38 4.87 -11.64 -6.56
CA GLU A 38 4.31 -11.72 -7.91
C GLU A 38 3.76 -10.38 -8.42
N PHE A 39 3.08 -9.61 -7.56
CA PHE A 39 2.37 -8.38 -7.93
C PHE A 39 3.02 -7.11 -7.36
N GLY A 40 3.95 -7.24 -6.40
CA GLY A 40 4.55 -6.11 -5.68
C GLY A 40 3.58 -5.39 -4.74
N CYS A 41 2.30 -5.78 -4.71
CA CYS A 41 1.24 -5.14 -3.93
C CYS A 41 0.06 -6.10 -3.72
N PHE A 42 -0.79 -5.75 -2.75
CA PHE A 42 -2.06 -6.40 -2.47
C PHE A 42 -3.06 -5.39 -1.93
N GLU A 43 -4.34 -5.69 -2.07
CA GLU A 43 -5.42 -4.98 -1.39
C GLU A 43 -5.69 -5.65 -0.04
N ALA A 44 -5.78 -4.86 1.03
CA ALA A 44 -6.05 -5.36 2.37
C ALA A 44 -7.46 -5.00 2.81
N ILE A 45 -8.25 -5.97 3.26
CA ILE A 45 -9.54 -5.75 3.90
C ILE A 45 -9.33 -5.77 5.42
N TYR A 46 -9.74 -4.72 6.12
CA TYR A 46 -9.61 -4.60 7.57
C TYR A 46 -10.87 -3.97 8.17
N ASP A 47 -11.47 -4.62 9.17
CA ASP A 47 -12.72 -4.15 9.80
C ASP A 47 -12.48 -3.09 10.90
N LYS A 48 -11.25 -3.01 11.45
CA LYS A 48 -10.96 -2.25 12.67
C LYS A 48 -10.14 -0.99 12.46
N VAL A 49 -10.17 -0.35 11.30
CA VAL A 49 -9.57 0.99 11.21
C VAL A 49 -10.48 1.95 11.99
N PRO A 50 -10.05 2.51 13.13
CA PRO A 50 -10.85 3.50 13.85
C PRO A 50 -11.12 4.67 12.92
N ASN A 51 -12.36 5.16 12.90
CA ASN A 51 -12.76 6.23 11.99
C ASN A 51 -11.86 7.47 12.12
N GLU A 52 -11.39 7.76 13.34
CA GLU A 52 -10.48 8.85 13.64
C GLU A 52 -9.14 8.74 12.91
N ILE A 53 -8.58 7.53 12.75
CA ILE A 53 -7.34 7.32 11.99
C ILE A 53 -7.59 7.58 10.51
N ARG A 54 -8.72 7.09 9.99
CA ARG A 54 -9.10 7.30 8.60
C ARG A 54 -9.30 8.78 8.30
N GLU A 55 -10.09 9.48 9.12
CA GLU A 55 -10.35 10.91 8.99
C GLU A 55 -9.08 11.74 9.17
N GLY A 56 -8.27 11.45 10.19
CA GLY A 56 -6.99 12.11 10.42
C GLY A 56 -6.01 11.93 9.27
N MET A 57 -5.93 10.75 8.65
CA MET A 57 -5.14 10.53 7.44
C MET A 57 -5.67 11.35 6.26
N PHE A 58 -6.99 11.36 6.03
CA PHE A 58 -7.57 12.14 4.94
C PHE A 58 -7.38 13.65 5.14
N ASP A 59 -7.51 14.14 6.37
CA ASP A 59 -7.31 15.55 6.69
C ASP A 59 -5.83 15.94 6.63
N TYR A 60 -4.92 15.07 7.11
CA TYR A 60 -3.48 15.23 6.91
C TYR A 60 -3.12 15.25 5.43
N LEU A 61 -3.74 14.44 4.57
CA LEU A 61 -3.50 14.45 3.12
C LEU A 61 -4.14 15.63 2.39
N LYS A 62 -5.23 16.20 2.92
CA LYS A 62 -5.82 17.44 2.37
C LYS A 62 -4.91 18.66 2.56
N GLU A 63 -4.07 18.66 3.59
CA GLU A 63 -3.15 19.76 3.88
C GLU A 63 -2.04 19.93 2.81
N PRO A 64 -1.25 18.89 2.43
CA PRO A 64 -0.21 18.98 1.40
C PRO A 64 -0.76 18.96 -0.04
N LEU A 65 -1.98 18.47 -0.29
CA LEU A 65 -2.61 18.52 -1.62
C LEU A 65 -3.11 19.92 -2.02
N ARG A 66 -3.14 20.88 -1.09
CA ARG A 66 -3.39 22.30 -1.42
C ARG A 66 -2.14 23.04 -1.92
N GLU A 67 -0.94 22.57 -1.62
CA GLU A 67 0.31 23.21 -2.06
C GLU A 67 0.92 22.56 -3.32
N GLN A 68 0.55 21.33 -3.68
CA GLN A 68 1.03 20.66 -4.91
C GLN A 68 0.04 20.78 -6.08
N LYS A 69 -0.48 21.99 -6.32
CA LYS A 69 -1.11 22.33 -7.61
C LYS A 69 -0.03 22.87 -8.55
N GLY A 70 1.00 22.07 -8.78
CA GLY A 70 2.16 22.43 -9.59
C GLY A 70 2.89 21.18 -10.08
N ASP A 71 2.53 20.75 -11.29
CA ASP A 71 3.25 19.85 -12.19
C ASP A 71 3.61 18.42 -11.75
N VAL A 72 2.91 17.47 -12.37
CA VAL A 72 3.49 16.18 -12.76
C VAL A 72 4.57 16.47 -13.80
N ILE A 73 5.81 16.62 -13.34
CA ILE A 73 6.97 16.53 -14.21
C ILE A 73 7.46 15.09 -14.12
N CYS A 74 6.95 14.24 -15.01
CA CYS A 74 7.64 13.02 -15.39
C CYS A 74 8.97 13.41 -16.05
N GLN A 75 9.99 13.75 -15.26
CA GLN A 75 11.38 13.77 -15.72
C GLN A 75 12.32 13.55 -14.55
N SER A 76 12.69 12.27 -14.37
CA SER A 76 14.03 11.90 -13.89
C SER A 76 15.08 12.80 -14.55
N PRO A 77 15.97 13.44 -13.77
CA PRO A 77 17.27 12.83 -13.52
C PRO A 77 17.86 13.24 -12.16
N LEU A 78 17.49 12.56 -11.07
CA LEU A 78 18.24 12.65 -9.79
C LEU A 78 19.12 11.44 -9.50
N PHE A 79 19.30 10.56 -10.51
CA PHE A 79 20.42 9.61 -10.55
C PHE A 79 21.81 10.28 -10.63
N ALA A 80 21.92 11.62 -10.63
CA ALA A 80 23.18 12.31 -10.93
C ALA A 80 23.88 13.00 -9.73
N LEU A 81 23.34 13.02 -8.50
CA LEU A 81 23.98 13.79 -7.42
C LEU A 81 24.01 13.13 -6.03
N ALA A 82 24.06 11.80 -5.96
CA ALA A 82 24.49 11.07 -4.75
C ALA A 82 25.63 10.09 -5.01
N VAL A 83 26.30 10.20 -6.17
CA VAL A 83 27.68 9.75 -6.35
C VAL A 83 28.55 11.00 -6.45
N ASN A 84 28.89 11.58 -5.31
CA ASN A 84 30.13 12.33 -5.21
C ASN A 84 30.58 12.45 -3.75
N ILE A 85 31.68 11.73 -3.48
CA ILE A 85 32.65 11.85 -2.38
C ILE A 85 32.21 11.31 -1.02
#